data_AF-A0A327Z8I5-F1
#
_entry.id   AF-A0A327Z8I5-F1
#
_cell.length_a   1.000
_cell.length_b   1.000
_cell.length_c   1.000
_cell.angle_alpha   90.00
_cell.angle_beta   90.00
_cell.angle_gamma   90.00
#
_symmetry.space_group_name_H-M   'P 1'
#
loop_
_entity.id
_entity.type
_entity.pdbx_description
1 polymer ?
#
loop_
_entity_poly.entity_id
_entity_poly.type
_entity_poly.pdbx_seq_one_letter_code
_entity_poly.pdbx_strand_id
1 'polypeptide(L)'
;MVDYSEEREPGWSRKVSETWQISESSTRIRLWGRCPKCDCDSVTVVDLTTGVKGPGGAVSPTLDVLVLCSCTSPHPGRPADRSGCGRGGWLTVTLDGAP
;
A
#
# COMPACT_ATOMS: atom_id res chain seq x y z
N MET A 1 -12.88 21.78 5.59
CA MET A 1 -12.91 21.13 4.27
C MET A 1 -11.48 20.67 4.01
N VAL A 2 -11.22 19.37 4.11
CA VAL A 2 -9.85 18.84 3.89
C VAL A 2 -9.77 18.48 2.42
N ASP A 3 -8.96 19.23 1.68
CA ASP A 3 -8.65 18.94 0.28
C ASP A 3 -7.87 17.62 0.24
N TYR A 4 -8.52 16.58 -0.27
CA TYR A 4 -7.94 15.24 -0.40
C TYR A 4 -7.32 15.12 -1.80
N SER A 5 -5.99 15.12 -1.88
CA SER A 5 -5.25 14.89 -3.12
C SER A 5 -4.54 13.54 -3.06
N GLU A 6 -4.94 12.58 -3.89
CA GLU A 6 -4.40 11.21 -3.88
C GLU A 6 -2.98 11.08 -4.40
N GLU A 7 -2.43 12.10 -5.05
CA GLU A 7 -1.05 12.06 -5.54
C GLU A 7 -0.33 13.38 -5.25
N ARG A 8 0.57 13.37 -4.25
CA ARG A 8 1.49 14.47 -3.97
C ARG A 8 2.84 14.33 -4.69
N GLU A 9 3.05 13.25 -5.43
CA GLU A 9 4.28 12.99 -6.21
C GLU A 9 3.97 12.01 -7.35
N PRO A 10 4.04 12.42 -8.63
CA PRO A 10 3.78 11.55 -9.76
C PRO A 10 4.67 10.30 -9.73
N GLY A 11 4.05 9.13 -9.90
CA GLY A 11 4.77 7.86 -10.04
C GLY A 11 5.28 7.25 -8.73
N TRP A 12 4.86 7.71 -7.55
CA TRP A 12 5.18 7.03 -6.29
C TRP A 12 4.64 5.59 -6.29
N SER A 13 3.35 5.40 -6.60
CA SER A 13 2.71 4.08 -6.70
C SER A 13 3.42 3.19 -7.72
N ARG A 14 3.80 3.76 -8.87
CA ARG A 14 4.60 3.06 -9.89
C ARG A 14 5.93 2.55 -9.33
N LYS A 15 6.72 3.41 -8.69
CA LYS A 15 8.00 3.02 -8.09
C LYS A 15 7.83 1.95 -7.01
N VAL A 16 6.77 2.05 -6.20
CA VAL A 16 6.43 1.01 -5.23
C VAL A 16 6.14 -0.32 -5.93
N SER A 17 5.30 -0.33 -6.96
CA SER A 17 4.98 -1.56 -7.72
C SER A 17 6.20 -2.21 -8.38
N GLU A 18 7.21 -1.41 -8.76
CA GLU A 18 8.42 -1.89 -9.41
C GLU A 18 9.49 -2.39 -8.41
N THR A 19 9.45 -1.95 -7.15
CA THR A 19 10.57 -2.15 -6.21
C THR A 19 10.21 -2.84 -4.89
N TRP A 20 8.94 -2.82 -4.49
CA TRP A 20 8.51 -3.44 -3.24
C TRP A 20 8.27 -4.94 -3.45
N GLN A 21 8.62 -5.71 -2.44
CA GLN A 21 8.35 -7.13 -2.37
C GLN A 21 6.91 -7.33 -1.90
N ILE A 22 6.29 -8.40 -2.39
CA ILE A 22 4.93 -8.81 -2.02
C ILE A 22 4.94 -10.26 -1.55
N SER A 23 4.15 -10.55 -0.54
CA SER A 23 3.87 -11.90 -0.04
C SER A 23 2.40 -11.98 0.24
N GLU A 24 1.77 -13.01 -0.32
CA GLU A 24 0.35 -13.26 -0.22
C GLU A 24 0.08 -14.53 0.57
N SER A 25 -1.04 -14.54 1.27
CA SER A 25 -1.60 -15.69 1.98
C SER A 25 -3.12 -15.64 1.85
N SER A 26 -3.81 -16.71 2.23
CA SER A 26 -5.27 -16.78 2.12
C SER A 26 -6.03 -15.71 2.90
N THR A 27 -5.40 -15.05 3.88
CA THR A 27 -6.03 -14.06 4.76
C THR A 27 -5.29 -12.73 4.83
N ARG A 28 -4.17 -12.58 4.12
CA ARG A 28 -3.33 -11.38 4.26
C ARG A 28 -2.42 -11.16 3.07
N ILE A 29 -2.30 -9.90 2.66
CA ILE A 29 -1.27 -9.39 1.75
C ILE A 29 -0.27 -8.58 2.57
N ARG A 30 1.01 -8.82 2.35
CA ARG A 30 2.11 -8.01 2.91
C ARG A 30 2.94 -7.42 1.78
N LEU A 31 3.07 -6.10 1.76
CA LEU A 31 3.96 -5.37 0.86
C LEU A 31 5.06 -4.70 1.68
N TRP A 32 6.32 -4.76 1.24
CA TRP A 32 7.42 -4.10 1.94
C TRP A 32 8.56 -3.70 1.02
N GLY A 33 9.27 -2.64 1.39
CA GLY A 33 10.40 -2.14 0.65
C GLY A 33 10.87 -0.79 1.16
N ARG A 34 11.75 -0.15 0.39
CA ARG A 34 12.23 1.21 0.67
C ARG A 34 11.24 2.22 0.12
N CYS A 35 10.80 3.16 0.95
CA CYS A 35 9.94 4.25 0.48
C CYS A 35 10.66 5.07 -0.60
N PRO A 36 10.09 5.24 -1.81
CA PRO A 36 10.71 6.02 -2.88
C PRO A 36 10.97 7.50 -2.55
N LYS A 37 10.38 8.02 -1.46
CA LYS A 37 10.54 9.41 -1.02
C LYS A 37 11.63 9.58 0.04
N CYS A 38 11.60 8.78 1.10
CA CYS A 38 12.48 8.97 2.24
C CYS A 38 13.58 7.90 2.36
N ASP A 39 13.59 6.92 1.45
CA ASP A 39 14.49 5.79 1.49
C ASP A 39 14.59 5.20 2.90
N CYS A 40 13.45 4.85 3.47
CA CYS A 40 13.35 4.17 4.75
C CYS A 40 12.52 2.91 4.57
N ASP A 41 12.77 1.91 5.41
CA ASP A 41 12.00 0.68 5.38
C ASP A 41 10.53 0.97 5.69
N SER A 42 9.65 0.34 4.92
CA SER A 42 8.21 0.47 5.05
C SER A 42 7.54 -0.87 4.80
N VAL A 43 6.41 -1.07 5.47
CA VAL A 43 5.58 -2.26 5.36
C VAL A 43 4.11 -1.85 5.36
N THR A 44 3.34 -2.44 4.48
CA THR A 44 1.87 -2.36 4.45
C THR A 44 1.33 -3.77 4.57
N VAL A 45 0.35 -3.96 5.46
CA VAL A 45 -0.33 -5.23 5.68
C VAL A 45 -1.81 -5.00 5.47
N VAL A 46 -2.42 -5.82 4.63
CA VAL A 46 -3.86 -5.82 4.37
C VAL A 46 -4.39 -7.16 4.80
N ASP A 47 -5.31 -7.17 5.76
CA ASP A 47 -6.04 -8.38 6.11
C ASP A 47 -7.18 -8.59 5.10
N LEU A 48 -7.12 -9.71 4.39
CA LEU A 48 -8.19 -10.17 3.52
C LEU A 48 -9.28 -10.74 4.41
N THR A 49 -10.31 -9.93 4.69
CA THR A 49 -11.55 -10.49 5.22
C THR A 49 -12.20 -11.31 4.12
N THR A 50 -12.77 -12.48 4.46
CA THR A 50 -13.51 -13.33 3.53
C THR A 50 -14.71 -12.57 2.97
N GLY A 51 -14.54 -11.78 1.91
CA GLY A 51 -15.62 -10.91 1.46
C GLY A 51 -15.28 -9.74 0.55
N VAL A 52 -14.31 -9.86 -0.37
CA VAL A 52 -14.36 -9.01 -1.58
C VAL A 52 -15.39 -9.62 -2.53
N LYS A 53 -16.68 -9.45 -2.20
CA LYS A 53 -17.78 -9.84 -3.10
C LYS A 53 -18.09 -8.64 -4.00
N GLY A 54 -17.76 -8.75 -5.28
CA GLY A 54 -18.31 -7.84 -6.28
C GLY A 54 -19.84 -8.01 -6.39
N PRO A 55 -20.55 -7.07 -7.04
CA PRO A 55 -21.96 -7.27 -7.38
C PRO A 55 -22.09 -8.56 -8.23
N GLY A 56 -22.73 -9.59 -7.66
CA GLY A 56 -22.87 -10.91 -8.28
C GLY A 56 -22.16 -12.08 -7.55
N GLY A 57 -21.41 -11.83 -6.47
CA GLY A 57 -20.84 -12.89 -5.64
C GLY A 57 -19.58 -13.57 -6.20
N ALA A 58 -19.06 -13.09 -7.34
CA ALA A 58 -17.75 -13.48 -7.84
C ALA A 58 -16.63 -12.83 -7.00
N VAL A 59 -15.61 -13.62 -6.67
CA VAL A 59 -14.37 -13.13 -6.07
C VAL A 59 -13.62 -12.36 -7.16
N SER A 60 -13.40 -11.06 -6.96
CA SER A 60 -12.52 -10.31 -7.87
C SER A 60 -11.10 -10.84 -7.69
N PRO A 61 -10.38 -11.19 -8.78
CA PRO A 61 -8.97 -11.57 -8.70
C PRO A 61 -8.07 -10.37 -8.41
N THR A 62 -8.64 -9.16 -8.31
CA THR A 62 -7.89 -7.93 -8.06
C THR A 62 -8.43 -7.18 -6.85
N LEU A 63 -7.52 -6.59 -6.07
CA LEU A 63 -7.80 -5.77 -4.89
C LEU A 63 -7.06 -4.45 -4.97
N ASP A 64 -7.78 -3.34 -4.80
CA ASP A 64 -7.17 -2.03 -4.63
C ASP A 64 -6.73 -1.83 -3.18
N VAL A 65 -5.44 -1.57 -2.99
CA VAL A 65 -4.78 -1.42 -1.69
C VAL A 65 -4.21 -0.02 -1.56
N LEU A 66 -4.58 0.69 -0.49
CA LEU A 66 -3.89 1.92 -0.10
C LEU A 66 -2.57 1.56 0.57
N VAL A 67 -1.45 1.86 -0.10
CA VAL A 67 -0.11 1.66 0.44
C VAL A 67 0.39 2.98 0.99
N LEU A 68 0.84 2.98 2.25
CA LEU A 68 1.43 4.14 2.92
C LEU A 68 2.87 3.82 3.33
N CYS A 69 3.75 4.81 3.25
CA CYS A 69 5.05 4.75 3.93
C CYS A 69 4.83 4.63 5.44
N SER A 70 5.53 3.69 6.09
CA SER A 70 5.37 3.38 7.52
C SER A 70 6.64 3.62 8.33
N CYS A 71 7.61 4.37 7.79
CA CYS A 71 8.91 4.59 8.42
C CYS A 71 8.82 5.24 9.81
N THR A 72 9.73 4.85 10.71
CA THR A 72 9.84 5.41 12.07
C THR A 72 11.18 6.08 12.35
N SER A 73 12.10 6.11 11.38
CA SER A 73 13.38 6.81 11.50
C SER A 73 13.17 8.33 11.34
N PRO A 74 13.85 9.18 12.15
CA PRO A 74 13.85 10.63 11.93
C PRO A 74 14.49 11.02 10.60
N HIS A 75 13.83 11.87 9.82
CA HIS A 75 14.38 12.47 8.60
C HIS A 75 13.65 13.79 8.26
N PRO A 76 14.22 14.69 7.44
CA PRO A 76 13.67 16.03 7.17
C PRO A 76 12.24 16.09 6.56
N GLY A 77 11.67 14.95 6.18
CA GLY A 77 10.34 14.84 5.57
C GLY A 77 9.33 14.07 6.42
N ARG A 78 9.67 13.71 7.67
CA ARG A 78 8.77 12.99 8.57
C ARG A 78 8.03 13.97 9.48
N PRO A 79 6.69 13.96 9.53
CA PRO A 79 5.95 14.71 10.54
C PRO A 79 6.33 14.24 11.95
N ALA A 80 6.52 15.19 12.87
CA ALA A 80 6.70 14.87 14.28
C ALA A 80 5.53 14.03 14.80
N ASP A 81 5.82 13.08 15.69
CA ASP A 81 4.85 12.24 16.40
C ASP A 81 3.94 11.36 15.52
N ARG A 82 4.32 11.11 14.26
CA ARG A 82 3.58 10.22 13.35
C ARG A 82 4.47 9.14 12.75
N SER A 83 3.86 8.00 12.41
CA SER A 83 4.48 6.98 11.57
C SER A 83 4.39 7.38 10.10
N GLY A 84 5.45 7.11 9.34
CA GLY A 84 5.50 7.40 7.92
C GLY A 84 5.89 8.82 7.55
N CYS A 85 6.38 8.99 6.33
CA CYS A 85 6.70 10.31 5.76
C CYS A 85 5.49 11.01 5.11
N GLY A 86 4.27 10.51 5.34
CA GLY A 86 3.04 11.03 4.73
C GLY A 86 2.95 10.84 3.22
N ARG A 87 3.60 9.80 2.67
CA ARG A 87 3.44 9.38 1.27
C ARG A 87 2.68 8.08 1.18
N GLY A 88 1.88 7.97 0.14
CA GLY A 88 1.11 6.79 -0.16
C GLY A 88 0.44 6.90 -1.52
N GLY A 89 -0.20 5.81 -1.93
CA GLY A 89 -0.94 5.72 -3.17
C GLY A 89 -1.63 4.37 -3.29
N TRP A 90 -2.60 4.30 -4.20
CA TRP A 90 -3.33 3.07 -4.49
C TRP A 90 -2.52 2.16 -5.41
N LEU A 91 -2.54 0.86 -5.09
CA LEU A 91 -2.06 -0.21 -5.96
C LEU A 91 -3.17 -1.21 -6.19
N THR A 92 -3.34 -1.64 -7.43
CA THR A 92 -4.15 -2.81 -7.76
C THR A 92 -3.28 -4.05 -7.68
N VAL A 93 -3.57 -4.92 -6.71
CA VAL A 93 -2.88 -6.21 -6.54
C VAL A 93 -3.71 -7.29 -7.24
N THR A 94 -3.06 -8.13 -8.04
CA THR A 94 -3.70 -9.33 -8.62
C THR A 94 -3.35 -10.53 -7.74
N LEU A 95 -4.38 -11.22 -7.25
CA LEU A 95 -4.23 -12.37 -6.35
C LEU A 95 -4.11 -13.66 -7.16
N ASP A 96 -2.98 -14.34 -7.04
CA ASP A 96 -2.79 -15.65 -7.65
C ASP A 96 -3.53 -16.73 -6.83
N GLY A 97 -4.67 -17.17 -7.33
CA GLY A 97 -5.46 -18.24 -6.71
C GLY A 97 -6.51 -17.76 -5.72
N ALA A 98 -7.33 -16.76 -6.12
CA ALA A 98 -8.66 -16.62 -5.53
C ALA A 98 -9.40 -17.98 -5.66
N PRO A 99 -9.92 -18.56 -4.56
CA PRO A 99 -10.65 -19.82 -4.62
C PRO A 99 -11.92 -19.72 -5.46
#